data_AF-A0AAN6LG35-F1
#
_entry.id   AF-A0AAN6LG35-F1
#
_cell.length_a   1.000
_cell.length_b   1.000
_cell.length_c   1.000
_cell.angle_alpha   90.00
_cell.angle_beta   90.00
_cell.angle_gamma   90.00
#
_symmetry.space_group_name_H-M   'P 1'
#
loop_
_entity.id
_entity.type
_entity.pdbx_description
1 polymer ?
#
loop_
_entity_poly.entity_id
_entity_poly.type
_entity_poly.pdbx_seq_one_letter_code
_entity_poly.pdbx_strand_id
1 'polypeptide(L)'
;MEAREPRELEFCRRNQEASTAIHLKFMFHESREGSSSEPPPTPDFGVMGLKLKQMTFISVEPQRKLPATHDALVSPFIARDSKIINSQSRKLKFSPWERSRYKGNVKEASGRVWETSSTLIFTFGNGGYPAPTFGSALVSRRYSLCMALNIEGASHAILELEVPVQVVYRGSPQNELLRGGGFSGSRALLNESQLLQMLPRPPISGTAEDEEAPVYIA
;
A
#
# COMPACT_ATOMS: atom_id res chain seq x y z
N MET A 1 -5.09 -11.67 -13.44
CA MET A 1 -5.82 -10.89 -12.40
C MET A 1 -5.30 -9.48 -12.46
N GLU A 2 -6.20 -8.50 -12.46
CA GLU A 2 -5.87 -7.08 -12.50
C GLU A 2 -6.64 -6.35 -11.40
N ALA A 3 -6.13 -5.20 -10.97
CA ALA A 3 -6.80 -4.34 -10.01
C ALA A 3 -6.70 -2.89 -10.47
N ARG A 4 -7.75 -2.11 -10.15
CA ARG A 4 -7.66 -0.66 -10.19
C ARG A 4 -6.83 -0.15 -9.02
N GLU A 5 -6.18 0.99 -9.22
CA GLU A 5 -5.50 1.67 -8.11
C GLU A 5 -6.50 1.94 -6.98
N PRO A 6 -6.23 1.46 -5.76
CA PRO A 6 -7.11 1.66 -4.63
C PRO A 6 -7.06 3.11 -4.15
N ARG A 7 -8.11 3.54 -3.46
CA ARG A 7 -8.08 4.84 -2.77
C ARG A 7 -7.06 4.82 -1.64
N GLU A 8 -6.61 6.01 -1.27
CA GLU A 8 -5.70 6.23 -0.15
C GLU A 8 -6.27 5.64 1.15
N LEU A 9 -5.41 5.06 1.97
CA LEU A 9 -5.71 4.72 3.37
C LEU A 9 -5.63 5.99 4.19
N GLU A 10 -6.81 6.55 4.42
CA GLU A 10 -6.99 7.79 5.15
C GLU A 10 -7.11 7.54 6.65
N PHE A 11 -6.14 8.05 7.41
CA PHE A 11 -6.15 8.02 8.86
C PHE A 11 -6.60 9.37 9.43
N CYS A 12 -7.40 9.32 10.48
CA CYS A 12 -7.84 10.49 11.22
C CYS A 12 -7.27 10.43 12.64
N ARG A 13 -6.96 11.59 13.25
CA ARG A 13 -6.41 11.62 14.62
C ARG A 13 -7.26 10.89 15.67
N ARG A 14 -8.57 10.78 15.44
CA ARG A 14 -9.52 10.13 16.36
C ARG A 14 -9.79 8.66 16.04
N ASN A 15 -9.40 8.20 14.85
CA ASN A 15 -9.66 6.83 14.40
C ASN A 15 -8.35 6.19 13.91
N GLN A 16 -7.92 5.13 14.58
CA GLN A 16 -6.74 4.34 14.21
C GLN A 16 -7.03 3.35 13.08
N GLU A 17 -8.27 3.31 12.61
CA GLU A 17 -8.69 2.45 11.53
C GLU A 17 -8.79 3.23 10.21
N ALA A 18 -8.34 2.59 9.14
CA ALA A 18 -8.49 3.06 7.78
C ALA A 18 -8.93 1.90 6.90
N SER A 19 -9.72 2.17 5.87
CA SER A 19 -10.13 1.14 4.91
C SER A 19 -10.11 1.66 3.49
N THR A 20 -9.82 0.79 2.55
CA THR A 20 -9.89 1.08 1.12
C THR A 20 -10.57 -0.05 0.36
N ALA A 21 -11.27 0.29 -0.71
CA ALA A 21 -11.87 -0.66 -1.62
C ALA A 21 -10.93 -0.92 -2.80
N ILE A 22 -10.71 -2.20 -3.11
CA ILE A 22 -9.94 -2.65 -4.26
C ILE A 22 -10.89 -3.33 -5.23
N HIS A 23 -10.95 -2.81 -6.46
CA HIS A 23 -11.75 -3.39 -7.53
C HIS A 23 -10.86 -4.32 -8.35
N LEU A 24 -11.19 -5.61 -8.29
CA LEU A 24 -10.47 -6.69 -8.96
C LEU A 24 -11.19 -7.11 -10.22
N LYS A 25 -10.43 -7.37 -11.27
CA LYS A 25 -10.88 -7.94 -12.53
C LYS A 25 -10.12 -9.24 -12.80
N PHE A 26 -10.87 -10.29 -13.07
CA PHE A 26 -10.34 -11.60 -13.44
C PHE A 26 -10.64 -11.83 -14.90
N MET A 27 -9.66 -12.37 -15.62
CA MET A 27 -9.77 -12.67 -17.04
C MET A 27 -9.40 -14.13 -17.23
N PHE A 28 -10.25 -14.85 -17.95
CA PHE A 28 -10.01 -16.20 -18.38
C PHE A 28 -9.89 -16.21 -19.91
N HIS A 29 -8.80 -16.77 -20.40
CA HIS A 29 -8.54 -16.91 -21.83
C HIS A 29 -8.85 -18.34 -22.25
N GLU A 30 -9.78 -18.50 -23.18
CA GLU A 30 -10.11 -19.80 -23.76
C GLU A 30 -8.93 -20.29 -24.64
N SER A 31 -8.50 -21.54 -24.43
CA SER A 31 -7.47 -22.15 -25.28
C SER A 31 -8.07 -22.48 -26.66
N ARG A 32 -7.21 -22.62 -27.68
CA ARG A 32 -7.62 -22.65 -29.10
C ARG A 32 -8.37 -23.93 -29.54
N GLU A 33 -8.78 -24.80 -28.64
CA GLU A 33 -9.41 -26.08 -28.97
C GLU A 33 -10.72 -26.25 -28.17
N GLY A 34 -11.83 -26.09 -28.87
CA GLY A 34 -13.18 -26.18 -28.33
C GLY A 34 -13.90 -24.85 -28.47
N SER A 35 -14.86 -24.79 -29.39
CA SER A 35 -15.79 -23.66 -29.55
C SER A 35 -16.83 -23.66 -28.42
N SER A 36 -16.41 -23.69 -27.16
CA SER A 36 -17.37 -23.69 -26.06
C SER A 36 -17.91 -22.27 -25.90
N SER A 37 -19.17 -22.07 -26.28
CA SER A 37 -19.86 -20.81 -26.03
C SER A 37 -20.11 -20.59 -24.53
N GLU A 38 -19.86 -21.61 -23.72
CA GLU A 38 -20.17 -21.67 -22.30
C GLU A 38 -19.16 -20.88 -21.44
N PRO A 39 -19.62 -20.23 -20.37
CA PRO A 39 -18.74 -19.58 -19.42
C PRO A 39 -17.87 -20.62 -18.70
N PRO A 40 -16.63 -20.26 -18.31
CA PRO A 40 -15.85 -21.10 -17.43
C PRO A 40 -16.61 -21.29 -16.09
N PRO A 41 -16.34 -22.39 -15.36
CA PRO A 41 -16.95 -22.60 -14.06
C PRO A 41 -16.66 -21.41 -13.14
N THR A 42 -17.71 -20.82 -12.55
CA THR A 42 -17.55 -19.74 -11.57
C THR A 42 -17.35 -20.40 -10.21
N PRO A 43 -16.21 -20.22 -9.53
CA PRO A 43 -16.08 -20.68 -8.15
C PRO A 43 -17.06 -19.89 -7.27
N ASP A 44 -17.80 -20.59 -6.40
CA ASP A 44 -18.76 -19.96 -5.49
C ASP A 44 -18.07 -18.94 -4.57
N PHE A 45 -16.87 -19.29 -4.09
CA PHE A 45 -16.03 -18.45 -3.25
C PHE A 45 -14.55 -18.71 -3.53
N GLY A 46 -13.73 -17.68 -3.32
CA GLY A 46 -12.28 -17.78 -3.25
C GLY A 46 -11.78 -17.23 -1.92
N VAL A 47 -10.59 -17.64 -1.50
CA VAL A 47 -9.93 -17.08 -0.30
C VAL A 47 -8.81 -16.15 -0.75
N MET A 48 -8.93 -14.88 -0.41
CA MET A 48 -7.95 -13.85 -0.72
C MET A 48 -7.11 -13.54 0.52
N GLY A 49 -5.82 -13.85 0.45
CA GLY A 49 -4.82 -13.36 1.39
C GLY A 49 -4.43 -11.93 1.04
N LEU A 50 -4.46 -11.05 2.04
CA LEU A 50 -4.13 -9.63 1.93
C LEU A 50 -2.97 -9.33 2.88
N LYS A 51 -1.93 -8.67 2.39
CA LYS A 51 -0.78 -8.23 3.19
C LYS A 51 -0.41 -6.79 2.82
N LEU A 52 -0.45 -5.88 3.79
CA LEU A 52 0.06 -4.53 3.61
C LEU A 52 1.56 -4.52 3.89
N LYS A 53 2.33 -4.28 2.83
CA LYS A 53 3.78 -4.21 2.84
C LYS A 53 4.21 -2.75 2.89
N GLN A 54 4.96 -2.40 3.92
CA GLN A 54 5.69 -1.14 4.02
C GLN A 54 7.08 -1.31 3.43
N MET A 55 7.52 -0.36 2.61
CA MET A 55 8.90 -0.29 2.12
C MET A 55 9.49 1.09 2.38
N THR A 56 10.65 1.13 3.03
CA THR A 56 11.44 2.35 3.25
C THR A 56 12.73 2.25 2.46
N PHE A 57 13.02 3.26 1.66
CA PHE A 57 14.30 3.39 0.94
C PHE A 57 15.09 4.52 1.56
N ILE A 58 16.35 4.27 1.88
CA ILE A 58 17.27 5.23 2.47
C ILE A 58 18.50 5.29 1.57
N SER A 59 18.90 6.49 1.19
CA SER A 59 20.03 6.76 0.31
C SER A 59 21.03 7.67 1.01
N VAL A 60 22.33 7.39 0.85
CA VAL A 60 23.40 8.27 1.35
C VAL A 60 23.67 9.43 0.39
N GLU A 61 23.20 9.34 -0.85
CA GLU A 61 23.31 10.40 -1.86
C GLU A 61 21.94 10.91 -2.31
N PRO A 62 21.78 12.21 -2.59
CA PRO A 62 20.54 12.75 -3.12
C PRO A 62 20.11 12.07 -4.44
N GLN A 63 18.93 11.46 -4.41
CA GLN A 63 18.33 10.80 -5.58
C GLN A 63 17.49 11.78 -6.39
N ARG A 64 17.64 11.72 -7.72
CA ARG A 64 16.83 12.52 -8.67
C ARG A 64 15.42 11.97 -8.90
N LYS A 65 15.20 10.69 -8.57
CA LYS A 65 13.92 9.98 -8.68
C LYS A 65 13.69 9.17 -7.41
N LEU A 66 12.43 8.83 -7.13
CA LEU A 66 12.12 7.95 -6.00
C LEU A 66 12.67 6.53 -6.27
N PRO A 67 13.42 5.94 -5.32
CA PRO A 67 14.00 4.62 -5.52
C PRO A 67 12.95 3.53 -5.77
N ALA A 68 13.19 2.70 -6.78
CA ALA A 68 12.50 1.44 -7.03
C ALA A 68 13.16 0.29 -6.25
N THR A 69 12.45 -0.83 -6.11
CA THR A 69 13.02 -2.06 -5.53
C THR A 69 14.31 -2.48 -6.23
N HIS A 70 14.33 -2.37 -7.57
CA HIS A 70 15.52 -2.67 -8.36
C HIS A 70 16.70 -1.75 -8.04
N ASP A 71 16.46 -0.45 -7.80
CA ASP A 71 17.54 0.52 -7.52
C ASP A 71 18.31 0.12 -6.24
N ALA A 72 17.62 -0.40 -5.22
CA ALA A 72 18.24 -0.89 -3.99
C ALA A 72 18.97 -2.25 -4.13
N LEU A 73 18.74 -2.99 -5.22
CA LEU A 73 19.47 -4.23 -5.50
C LEU A 73 20.79 -3.95 -6.22
N VAL A 74 20.86 -2.88 -7.00
CA VAL A 74 22.01 -2.56 -7.86
C VAL A 74 22.90 -1.46 -7.29
N SER A 75 22.36 -0.56 -6.46
CA SER A 75 23.13 0.55 -5.90
C SER A 75 23.63 0.23 -4.49
N PRO A 76 24.95 0.34 -4.22
CA PRO A 76 25.48 0.20 -2.87
C PRO A 76 25.10 1.39 -1.96
N PHE A 77 24.61 2.49 -2.54
CA PHE A 77 24.28 3.72 -1.82
C PHE A 77 22.82 3.76 -1.35
N ILE A 78 22.01 2.74 -1.68
CA ILE A 78 20.58 2.68 -1.35
C ILE A 78 20.31 1.44 -0.51
N ALA A 79 19.87 1.65 0.72
CA ALA A 79 19.30 0.62 1.57
C ALA A 79 17.79 0.55 1.38
N ARG A 80 17.24 -0.68 1.46
CA ARG A 80 15.79 -0.93 1.47
C ARG A 80 15.42 -1.76 2.69
N ASP A 81 14.55 -1.20 3.52
CA ASP A 81 13.84 -1.91 4.59
C ASP A 81 12.42 -2.25 4.13
N SER A 82 11.94 -3.45 4.44
CA SER A 82 10.61 -3.93 4.04
C SER A 82 9.99 -4.76 5.15
N LYS A 83 8.73 -4.44 5.51
CA LYS A 83 7.98 -5.13 6.57
C LYS A 83 6.53 -5.32 6.18
N ILE A 84 5.94 -6.45 6.54
CA ILE A 84 4.48 -6.63 6.53
C ILE A 84 3.92 -6.06 7.83
N ILE A 85 3.07 -5.04 7.71
CA ILE A 85 2.52 -4.30 8.86
C ILE A 85 1.06 -4.66 9.17
N ASN A 86 0.38 -5.30 8.24
CA ASN A 86 -0.95 -5.85 8.44
C ASN A 86 -1.15 -7.06 7.51
N SER A 87 -1.86 -8.08 7.99
CA SER A 87 -2.28 -9.21 7.18
C SER A 87 -3.71 -9.59 7.54
N GLN A 88 -4.51 -9.93 6.53
CA GLN A 88 -5.87 -10.42 6.70
C GLN A 88 -6.20 -11.44 5.62
N SER A 89 -7.21 -12.27 5.88
CA SER A 89 -7.77 -13.19 4.90
C SER A 89 -9.25 -12.88 4.73
N ARG A 90 -9.73 -12.84 3.50
CA ARG A 90 -11.12 -12.49 3.17
C ARG A 90 -11.69 -13.47 2.15
N LYS A 91 -12.92 -13.91 2.38
CA LYS A 91 -13.69 -14.62 1.36
C LYS A 91 -14.08 -13.63 0.27
N LEU A 92 -13.83 -14.02 -0.97
CA LEU A 92 -14.17 -13.27 -2.17
C LEU A 92 -15.32 -13.99 -2.87
N LYS A 93 -16.38 -13.25 -3.17
CA LYS A 93 -17.46 -13.72 -4.05
C LYS A 93 -17.22 -13.19 -5.45
N PHE A 94 -17.35 -14.05 -6.45
CA PHE A 94 -17.22 -13.67 -7.85
C PHE A 94 -18.57 -13.28 -8.42
N SER A 95 -18.57 -12.27 -9.29
CA SER A 95 -19.71 -12.01 -10.17
C SER A 95 -19.79 -13.12 -11.24
N PRO A 96 -20.95 -13.33 -11.88
CA PRO A 96 -21.02 -14.20 -13.05
C PRO A 96 -20.00 -13.79 -14.13
N TRP A 97 -19.50 -14.76 -14.91
CA TRP A 97 -18.64 -14.47 -16.04
C TRP A 97 -19.41 -13.77 -17.17
N GLU A 98 -18.80 -12.73 -17.71
CA GLU A 98 -19.29 -12.01 -18.89
C GLU A 98 -18.28 -12.13 -20.03
N ARG A 99 -18.74 -12.28 -21.28
CA ARG A 99 -17.84 -12.23 -22.45
C ARG A 99 -17.23 -10.82 -22.53
N SER A 100 -15.90 -10.76 -22.60
CA SER A 100 -15.17 -9.50 -22.72
C SER A 100 -15.63 -8.76 -23.96
N ARG A 101 -16.08 -7.51 -23.79
CA ARG A 101 -16.42 -6.61 -24.91
C ARG A 101 -15.22 -5.83 -25.42
N TYR A 102 -14.00 -6.34 -25.25
CA TYR A 102 -12.78 -5.62 -25.60
C TYR A 102 -12.70 -5.40 -27.12
N LYS A 103 -12.94 -4.15 -27.57
CA LYS A 103 -12.73 -3.68 -28.94
C LYS A 103 -11.31 -3.15 -29.11
N GLY A 104 -10.30 -3.97 -28.82
CA GLY A 104 -8.93 -3.68 -29.24
C GLY A 104 -8.77 -3.93 -30.75
N ASN A 105 -7.81 -3.28 -31.40
CA ASN A 105 -7.52 -3.34 -32.85
C ASN A 105 -7.25 -4.74 -33.44
N VAL A 106 -7.38 -5.82 -32.66
CA VAL A 106 -7.20 -7.20 -33.08
C VAL A 106 -8.58 -7.84 -33.18
N LYS A 107 -9.10 -7.95 -34.42
CA LYS A 107 -10.41 -8.51 -34.78
C LYS A 107 -10.66 -9.98 -34.37
N GLU A 108 -9.75 -10.61 -33.61
CA GLU A 108 -9.79 -12.04 -33.28
C GLU A 108 -9.91 -12.37 -31.78
N ALA A 109 -9.79 -11.39 -30.89
CA ALA A 109 -9.72 -11.63 -29.43
C ALA A 109 -11.03 -11.33 -28.66
N SER A 110 -11.94 -10.54 -29.23
CA SER A 110 -13.17 -10.09 -28.55
C SER A 110 -14.18 -11.21 -28.24
N GLY A 111 -13.97 -12.41 -28.77
CA GLY A 111 -14.83 -13.58 -28.54
C GLY A 111 -14.27 -14.60 -27.56
N ARG A 112 -12.99 -14.55 -27.16
CA ARG A 112 -12.30 -15.67 -26.47
C ARG A 112 -11.88 -15.38 -25.02
N VAL A 113 -12.32 -14.24 -24.49
CA VAL A 113 -11.97 -13.81 -23.13
C VAL A 113 -13.24 -13.67 -22.32
N TRP A 114 -13.26 -14.31 -21.16
CA TRP A 114 -14.29 -14.16 -20.15
C TRP A 114 -13.77 -13.28 -19.02
N GLU A 115 -14.63 -12.43 -18.48
CA GLU A 115 -14.29 -11.49 -17.42
C GLU A 115 -15.24 -11.64 -16.24
N THR A 116 -14.72 -11.56 -15.03
CA THR A 116 -15.53 -11.36 -13.81
C THR A 116 -14.88 -10.29 -12.95
N SER A 117 -15.70 -9.59 -12.18
CA SER A 117 -15.27 -8.51 -11.29
C SER A 117 -15.69 -8.80 -9.85
N SER A 118 -14.86 -8.36 -8.92
CA SER A 118 -15.17 -8.38 -7.50
C SER A 118 -14.59 -7.17 -6.79
N THR A 119 -15.20 -6.78 -5.67
CA THR A 119 -14.72 -5.68 -4.84
C THR A 119 -14.32 -6.21 -3.49
N LEU A 120 -13.10 -5.90 -3.09
CA LEU A 120 -12.51 -6.32 -1.83
C LEU A 120 -12.31 -5.10 -0.93
N ILE A 121 -12.67 -5.23 0.34
CA ILE A 121 -12.39 -4.19 1.33
C ILE A 121 -11.17 -4.61 2.13
N PHE A 122 -10.12 -3.79 2.06
CA PHE A 122 -8.97 -3.90 2.95
C PHE A 122 -9.18 -2.94 4.10
N THR A 123 -9.10 -3.46 5.33
CA THR A 123 -9.12 -2.66 6.56
C THR A 123 -7.78 -2.78 7.28
N PHE A 124 -7.25 -1.63 7.71
CA PHE A 124 -6.14 -1.52 8.63
C PHE A 124 -6.66 -1.11 10.00
N GLY A 125 -6.30 -1.86 11.04
CA GLY A 125 -6.73 -1.62 12.42
C GLY A 125 -5.86 -2.38 13.42
N ASN A 126 -4.54 -2.20 13.36
CA ASN A 126 -3.58 -2.95 14.20
C ASN A 126 -3.22 -2.23 15.53
N GLY A 127 -3.99 -1.22 15.95
CA GLY A 127 -3.71 -0.41 17.14
C GLY A 127 -2.53 0.55 16.99
N GLY A 128 -2.00 0.73 15.78
CA GLY A 128 -0.89 1.63 15.47
C GLY A 128 -1.20 2.60 14.33
N TYR A 129 -0.29 3.56 14.15
CA TYR A 129 -0.33 4.56 13.08
C TYR A 129 0.85 4.34 12.13
N PRO A 130 0.63 3.80 10.91
CA PRO A 130 1.71 3.66 9.95
C PRO A 130 2.17 5.05 9.49
N ALA A 131 3.47 5.30 9.34
CA ALA A 131 3.93 6.60 8.85
C ALA A 131 3.29 6.93 7.48
N PRO A 132 3.07 8.21 7.13
CA PRO A 132 2.50 8.55 5.83
C PRO A 132 3.36 8.03 4.67
N THR A 133 2.76 7.90 3.50
CA THR A 133 3.52 7.78 2.25
C THR A 133 4.22 9.10 1.99
N PHE A 134 5.54 9.07 1.79
CA PHE A 134 6.31 10.27 1.49
C PHE A 134 7.56 9.94 0.66
N GLY A 135 8.14 10.97 0.06
CA GLY A 135 9.39 10.86 -0.68
C GLY A 135 10.22 12.14 -0.57
N SER A 136 11.52 11.95 -0.40
CA SER A 136 12.55 12.99 -0.45
C SER A 136 13.77 12.46 -1.20
N ALA A 137 14.78 13.31 -1.42
CA ALA A 137 16.01 12.91 -2.10
C ALA A 137 16.81 11.82 -1.37
N LEU A 138 16.68 11.73 -0.03
CA LEU A 138 17.45 10.79 0.79
C LEU A 138 16.61 9.64 1.35
N VAL A 139 15.33 9.89 1.62
CA VAL A 139 14.45 8.88 2.22
C VAL A 139 13.07 8.90 1.58
N SER A 140 12.53 7.71 1.34
CA SER A 140 11.14 7.55 0.89
C SER A 140 10.48 6.37 1.57
N ARG A 141 9.18 6.48 1.78
CA ARG A 141 8.35 5.40 2.32
C ARG A 141 7.11 5.24 1.46
N ARG A 142 6.86 4.00 1.05
CA ARG A 142 5.70 3.60 0.24
C ARG A 142 5.07 2.32 0.76
N TYR A 143 3.82 2.11 0.37
CA TYR A 143 3.08 0.92 0.73
C TYR A 143 2.58 0.21 -0.52
N SER A 144 2.53 -1.11 -0.42
CA SER A 144 1.86 -1.95 -1.40
C SER A 144 0.93 -2.91 -0.70
N LEU A 145 -0.21 -3.20 -1.32
CA LEU A 145 -1.07 -4.29 -0.93
C LEU A 145 -0.73 -5.52 -1.80
N CYS A 146 -0.15 -6.53 -1.16
CA CYS A 146 0.10 -7.83 -1.78
C CYS A 146 -1.14 -8.71 -1.58
N MET A 147 -1.68 -9.22 -2.67
CA MET A 147 -2.90 -10.01 -2.73
C MET A 147 -2.57 -11.37 -3.32
N ALA A 148 -3.00 -12.44 -2.66
CA ALA A 148 -2.83 -13.82 -3.12
C ALA A 148 -4.20 -14.51 -3.09
N LEU A 149 -4.72 -14.86 -4.25
CA LEU A 149 -5.98 -15.56 -4.39
C LEU A 149 -5.76 -17.05 -4.52
N ASN A 150 -6.43 -17.81 -3.67
CA ASN A 150 -6.60 -19.24 -3.79
C ASN A 150 -8.06 -19.56 -4.17
N ILE A 151 -8.25 -20.28 -5.27
CA ILE A 151 -9.56 -20.72 -5.77
C ILE A 151 -9.68 -22.22 -5.52
N GLU A 152 -10.61 -22.60 -4.66
CA GLU A 152 -10.90 -24.01 -4.40
C GLU A 152 -11.45 -24.68 -5.67
N GLY A 153 -10.89 -25.84 -6.04
CA GLY A 153 -11.44 -26.71 -7.09
C GLY A 153 -11.08 -26.38 -8.54
N ALA A 154 -10.46 -25.23 -8.87
CA ALA A 154 -10.24 -24.82 -10.27
C ALA A 154 -8.77 -24.85 -10.75
N SER A 155 -7.78 -24.94 -9.86
CA SER A 155 -6.36 -25.28 -10.16
C SER A 155 -5.54 -25.12 -8.87
N HIS A 156 -4.32 -25.66 -8.81
CA HIS A 156 -3.36 -25.37 -7.74
C HIS A 156 -2.62 -24.03 -7.93
N ALA A 157 -3.04 -23.18 -8.87
CA ALA A 157 -2.36 -21.93 -9.17
C ALA A 157 -2.83 -20.81 -8.22
N ILE A 158 -1.89 -20.25 -7.46
CA ILE A 158 -2.13 -19.03 -6.67
C ILE A 158 -1.97 -17.83 -7.61
N LEU A 159 -2.99 -16.97 -7.68
CA LEU A 159 -2.90 -15.72 -8.42
C LEU A 159 -2.41 -14.62 -7.49
N GLU A 160 -1.27 -14.03 -7.79
CA GLU A 160 -0.68 -12.94 -7.00
C GLU A 160 -0.79 -11.59 -7.72
N LEU A 161 -1.00 -10.53 -6.94
CA LEU A 161 -0.99 -9.15 -7.43
C LEU A 161 -0.49 -8.22 -6.34
N GLU A 162 0.38 -7.28 -6.70
CA GLU A 162 0.83 -6.20 -5.82
C GLU A 162 0.36 -4.87 -6.39
N VAL A 163 -0.39 -4.10 -5.59
CA VAL A 163 -0.85 -2.75 -5.97
C VAL A 163 -0.30 -1.70 -5.01
N PRO A 164 0.10 -0.51 -5.50
CA PRO A 164 0.51 0.57 -4.62
C PRO A 164 -0.69 1.09 -3.82
N VAL A 165 -0.43 1.51 -2.58
CA VAL A 165 -1.40 2.16 -1.71
C VAL A 165 -0.74 3.38 -1.07
N GLN A 166 -1.47 4.48 -0.99
CA GLN A 166 -1.00 5.67 -0.27
C GLN A 166 -1.58 5.69 1.14
N VAL A 167 -0.74 6.00 2.13
CA VAL A 167 -1.16 6.24 3.52
C VAL A 167 -1.12 7.74 3.74
N VAL A 168 -2.27 8.33 4.09
CA VAL A 168 -2.41 9.77 4.31
C VAL A 168 -3.08 10.04 5.64
N TYR A 169 -2.83 11.23 6.18
CA TYR A 169 -3.43 11.69 7.43
C TYR A 169 -4.24 12.96 7.16
N ARG A 170 -5.53 12.93 7.49
CA ARG A 170 -6.36 14.14 7.44
C ARG A 170 -6.46 14.81 8.80
N GLY A 171 -6.31 16.14 8.78
CA GLY A 171 -6.58 17.00 9.91
C GLY A 171 -8.08 17.08 10.19
N SER A 172 -8.46 17.44 11.40
CA SER A 172 -9.87 17.70 11.72
C SER A 172 -10.43 18.87 10.90
N PRO A 173 -11.66 18.78 10.36
CA PRO A 173 -12.28 19.82 9.53
C PRO A 173 -12.49 21.17 10.25
N GLN A 174 -12.29 21.23 11.58
CA GLN A 174 -12.29 22.49 12.34
C GLN A 174 -11.18 23.47 11.91
N ASN A 175 -10.14 23.01 11.20
CA ASN A 175 -9.09 23.87 10.64
C ASN A 175 -9.34 24.31 9.19
N GLU A 176 -10.34 23.74 8.48
CA GLU A 176 -10.63 24.13 7.10
C GLU A 176 -11.50 25.40 7.02
N LEU A 177 -12.30 25.68 8.07
CA LEU A 177 -13.07 26.93 8.17
C LEU A 177 -12.21 28.16 8.47
N LEU A 178 -10.97 27.98 8.95
CA LEU A 178 -10.00 29.07 9.13
C LEU A 178 -9.14 29.30 7.87
N ARG A 179 -9.24 28.43 6.86
CA ARG A 179 -8.46 28.48 5.62
C ARG A 179 -9.20 29.14 4.44
N GLY A 180 -10.42 29.63 4.69
CA GLY A 180 -11.27 30.34 3.73
C GLY A 180 -11.28 31.87 3.85
N GLY A 181 -10.28 32.46 4.54
CA GLY A 181 -10.04 33.90 4.54
C GLY A 181 -8.87 34.22 3.62
N GLY A 182 -9.13 34.83 2.47
CA GLY A 182 -8.12 35.18 1.49
C GLY A 182 -7.02 36.06 2.09
N PHE A 183 -5.77 35.61 1.95
CA PHE A 183 -4.60 36.48 1.99
C PHE A 183 -3.72 36.17 0.79
N SER A 184 -3.80 37.09 -0.18
CA SER A 184 -2.78 37.30 -1.19
C SER A 184 -1.45 37.64 -0.50
N GLY A 185 -0.37 36.98 -0.91
CA GLY A 185 0.99 37.44 -0.65
C GLY A 185 1.85 36.56 0.26
N SER A 186 2.99 36.16 -0.30
CA SER A 186 4.24 35.76 0.37
C SER A 186 4.49 34.26 0.59
N ARG A 187 5.43 33.71 -0.21
CA ARG A 187 6.19 32.48 0.06
C ARG A 187 7.03 32.72 1.32
N ALA A 188 6.59 32.22 2.47
CA ALA A 188 7.47 32.06 3.62
C ALA A 188 8.06 30.65 3.60
N LEU A 189 9.34 30.55 3.22
CA LEU A 189 10.18 29.40 3.55
C LEU A 189 10.26 29.33 5.08
N LEU A 190 9.77 28.24 5.67
CA LEU A 190 9.97 27.97 7.09
C LEU A 190 11.48 27.81 7.33
N ASN A 191 12.03 28.70 8.14
CA ASN A 191 13.44 28.70 8.51
C ASN A 191 13.72 27.54 9.49
N GLU A 192 14.87 26.86 9.36
CA GLU A 192 15.21 25.64 10.11
C GLU A 192 15.14 25.81 11.64
N SER A 193 15.27 27.04 12.14
CA SER A 193 15.13 27.39 13.55
C SER A 193 13.72 27.20 14.11
N GLN A 194 12.67 27.16 13.29
CA GLN A 194 11.31 26.85 13.73
C GLN A 194 11.02 25.35 13.80
N LEU A 195 11.72 24.52 13.00
CA LEU A 195 11.59 23.06 13.06
C LEU A 195 12.22 22.48 14.32
N LEU A 196 13.31 23.09 14.82
CA LEU A 196 13.99 22.65 16.05
C LEU A 196 13.22 22.98 17.34
N GLN A 197 12.26 23.91 17.31
CA GLN A 197 11.42 24.23 18.47
C GLN A 197 10.25 23.25 18.68
N MET A 198 10.00 22.36 17.71
CA MET A 198 8.93 21.36 17.78
C MET A 198 9.40 19.96 18.24
N LEU A 199 10.70 19.79 18.54
CA LEU A 199 11.20 18.55 19.13
C LEU A 199 10.86 18.50 20.63
N PRO A 200 10.42 17.35 21.18
CA PRO A 200 10.22 17.19 22.62
C PRO A 200 11.55 17.42 23.35
N ARG A 201 11.54 18.29 24.37
CA ARG A 201 12.70 18.48 25.25
C ARG A 201 12.99 17.17 26.00
N PRO A 202 14.25 16.71 26.07
CA PRO A 202 14.60 15.65 27.00
C PRO A 202 14.48 16.19 28.45
N PRO A 203 14.06 15.35 29.41
CA PRO A 203 14.07 15.74 30.81
C PRO A 203 15.52 15.97 31.28
N ILE A 204 15.77 17.11 31.92
CA ILE A 204 17.05 17.46 32.56
C ILE A 204 17.07 16.83 33.97
N SER A 205 18.20 16.18 34.26
CA SER A 205 18.52 15.33 35.42
C SER A 205 18.33 15.93 36.81
N GLY A 206 17.98 15.06 37.76
CA GLY A 206 18.38 15.17 39.16
C GLY A 206 19.64 14.35 39.44
N THR A 207 20.47 14.86 40.34
CA THR A 207 21.85 14.50 40.69
C THR A 207 22.11 13.11 41.29
N ALA A 208 23.25 12.55 40.86
CA ALA A 208 24.24 11.65 41.49
C ALA A 208 23.94 10.99 42.85
N GLU A 209 24.12 9.66 42.91
CA GLU A 209 24.90 8.96 43.95
C GLU A 209 25.58 7.71 43.34
N ASP A 210 26.76 7.37 43.89
CA ASP A 210 27.67 6.27 43.57
C ASP A 210 27.00 4.88 43.51
N GLU A 211 27.50 3.98 42.65
CA GLU A 211 28.01 2.66 43.08
C GLU A 211 28.50 1.80 41.89
N GLU A 212 29.80 1.49 41.96
CA GLU A 212 30.45 0.19 41.71
C GLU A 212 30.40 -0.47 40.31
N ALA A 213 31.61 -0.60 39.72
CA ALA A 213 31.86 -1.34 38.49
C ALA A 213 31.96 -2.86 38.75
N PRO A 214 31.43 -3.74 37.87
CA PRO A 214 31.61 -5.17 38.02
C PRO A 214 33.00 -5.61 37.53
N VAL A 215 33.71 -6.29 38.44
CA VAL A 215 34.97 -7.00 38.21
C VAL A 215 34.70 -8.20 37.29
N TYR A 216 35.46 -8.29 36.20
CA TYR A 216 35.53 -9.49 35.36
C TYR A 216 36.41 -10.54 36.06
N ILE A 217 35.88 -11.74 36.29
CA ILE A 217 36.69 -12.93 36.60
C ILE A 217 36.83 -13.75 35.29
N ALA A 218 38.08 -14.13 35.03
CA ALA A 218 38.55 -14.92 33.90
C ALA A 218 38.12 -16.40 33.97
#